data_AF-A0A941VHG7-F1
#
_entry.id   AF-A0A941VHG7-F1
#
_cell.length_a   1.000
_cell.length_b   1.000
_cell.length_c   1.000
_cell.angle_alpha   90.00
_cell.angle_beta   90.00
_cell.angle_gamma   90.00
#
_symmetry.space_group_name_H-M   'P 1'
#
loop_
_entity.id
_entity.type
_entity.pdbx_description
1 polymer ?
#
loop_
_entity_poly.entity_id
_entity_poly.type
_entity_poly.pdbx_seq_one_letter_code
_entity_poly.pdbx_strand_id
1 'polypeptide(L)'
;ADLPAGGHIAPAGRQIRRFVRLTGELRENIMPAQARMDYVHVGCAHCATENRIAAGRLGDGPKCGHCGELLLPGKPVELSDATYDPVIARTGLPVLVDFWAPWCGPCRMMAPQFELAARDLQTRALLAKVNTEEAQAVAARAGIRAIPTLVLFRDGREVARTSGAMDARSLIQWVNKQG
;
A
#
# COMPACT_ATOMS: atom_id res chain seq x y z
N ALA A 1 64.12 13.00 -69.79
CA ALA A 1 62.99 13.78 -69.25
C ALA A 1 62.67 13.19 -67.89
N ASP A 2 62.79 14.04 -66.88
CA ASP A 2 62.29 13.94 -65.51
C ASP A 2 62.87 12.87 -64.55
N LEU A 3 64.04 13.24 -64.00
CA LEU A 3 64.49 13.04 -62.61
C LEU A 3 63.55 13.78 -61.62
N PRO A 4 63.82 13.81 -60.29
CA PRO A 4 64.20 12.78 -59.32
C PRO A 4 63.27 12.88 -58.07
N ALA A 5 63.41 12.05 -57.04
CA ALA A 5 64.04 12.39 -55.74
C ALA A 5 63.23 11.63 -54.67
N GLY A 6 63.75 11.10 -53.57
CA GLY A 6 65.05 11.27 -52.94
C GLY A 6 64.86 11.26 -51.42
N GLY A 7 65.70 10.51 -50.71
CA GLY A 7 66.02 10.69 -49.29
C GLY A 7 64.96 10.25 -48.26
N HIS A 8 65.26 9.98 -46.99
CA HIS A 8 66.52 9.96 -46.25
C HIS A 8 66.20 9.48 -44.81
N ILE A 9 67.08 8.66 -44.23
CA ILE A 9 67.65 8.76 -42.86
C ILE A 9 66.72 8.60 -41.63
N ALA A 10 67.01 7.57 -40.81
CA ALA A 10 66.63 7.42 -39.39
C ALA A 10 67.54 8.25 -38.47
N PRO A 11 67.18 8.61 -37.20
CA PRO A 11 67.48 7.69 -36.07
C PRO A 11 66.62 7.85 -34.79
N ALA A 12 66.93 7.00 -33.82
CA ALA A 12 66.33 6.80 -32.50
C ALA A 12 66.47 7.96 -31.48
N GLY A 13 65.64 7.96 -30.42
CA GLY A 13 65.95 8.69 -29.20
C GLY A 13 64.90 8.71 -28.07
N ARG A 14 65.30 8.09 -26.94
CA ARG A 14 65.26 8.62 -25.55
C ARG A 14 64.06 8.28 -24.62
N GLN A 15 64.44 7.64 -23.51
CA GLN A 15 63.69 7.39 -22.28
C GLN A 15 63.25 8.67 -21.57
N ILE A 16 62.14 8.60 -20.82
CA ILE A 16 61.83 9.53 -19.72
C ILE A 16 61.37 8.72 -18.50
N ARG A 17 61.95 9.08 -17.35
CA ARG A 17 61.74 8.49 -16.03
C ARG A 17 60.51 9.08 -15.32
N ARG A 18 59.98 8.27 -14.39
CA ARG A 18 59.37 8.66 -13.09
C ARG A 18 58.06 9.46 -13.12
N PHE A 19 57.05 9.00 -12.39
CA PHE A 19 56.62 9.60 -11.12
C PHE A 19 55.43 8.81 -10.56
N VAL A 20 55.65 8.11 -9.45
CA VAL A 20 54.58 7.81 -8.49
C VAL A 20 54.23 9.12 -7.82
N ARG A 21 52.97 9.56 -7.91
CA ARG A 21 52.41 10.59 -7.03
C ARG A 21 51.03 10.13 -6.58
N LEU A 22 50.95 9.76 -5.31
CA LEU A 22 49.73 9.67 -4.54
C LEU A 22 49.12 11.07 -4.45
N THR A 23 47.87 11.24 -4.87
CA THR A 23 46.95 12.26 -4.33
C THR A 23 45.59 11.61 -4.22
N GLY A 24 45.12 11.48 -2.97
CA GLY A 24 43.78 11.03 -2.67
C GLY A 24 42.72 12.03 -3.12
N GLU A 25 41.47 11.59 -2.93
CA GLU A 25 40.23 12.37 -3.00
C GLU A 25 39.86 12.73 -4.44
N LEU A 26 38.83 12.13 -5.02
CA LEU A 26 37.45 12.24 -4.56
C LEU A 26 36.78 10.87 -4.56
N ARG A 27 36.42 10.39 -3.36
CA ARG A 27 35.25 9.52 -3.25
C ARG A 27 34.08 10.36 -3.71
N GLU A 28 33.65 10.17 -4.95
CA GLU A 28 32.30 10.52 -5.33
C GLU A 28 31.39 9.69 -4.43
N ASN A 29 30.97 10.30 -3.31
CA ASN A 29 29.75 9.95 -2.63
C ASN A 29 28.63 10.13 -3.66
N ILE A 30 28.46 9.13 -4.53
CA ILE A 30 27.18 8.83 -5.12
C ILE A 30 26.34 8.36 -3.94
N MET A 31 25.78 9.34 -3.21
CA MET A 31 24.57 9.15 -2.44
C MET A 31 23.63 8.38 -3.37
N PRO A 32 23.19 7.16 -3.02
CA PRO A 32 22.23 6.48 -3.86
C PRO A 32 21.05 7.42 -4.04
N ALA A 33 20.62 7.61 -5.29
CA ALA A 33 19.40 8.33 -5.64
C ALA A 33 18.34 7.96 -4.60
N GLN A 34 17.84 8.96 -3.86
CA GLN A 34 16.94 8.85 -2.71
C GLN A 34 16.34 7.46 -2.57
N ALA A 35 16.68 6.75 -1.49
CA ALA A 35 15.87 5.65 -1.02
C ALA A 35 14.41 6.12 -1.09
N ARG A 36 13.65 5.67 -2.10
CA ARG A 36 12.24 6.00 -2.22
C ARG A 36 11.64 5.37 -0.99
N MET A 37 11.36 6.19 0.02
CA MET A 37 10.51 5.77 1.10
C MET A 37 9.16 5.55 0.45
N ASP A 38 8.86 4.29 0.14
CA ASP A 38 7.53 3.92 -0.32
C ASP A 38 6.60 4.26 0.83
N TYR A 39 5.72 5.23 0.61
CA TYR A 39 4.71 5.64 1.58
C TYR A 39 3.37 5.03 1.20
N VAL A 40 2.62 4.63 2.21
CA VAL A 40 1.24 4.17 2.07
C VAL A 40 0.35 5.18 2.78
N HIS A 41 -0.69 5.64 2.08
CA HIS A 41 -1.72 6.49 2.65
C HIS A 41 -2.78 5.61 3.31
N VAL A 42 -3.22 5.98 4.51
CA VAL A 42 -4.30 5.30 5.24
C VAL A 42 -5.27 6.34 5.79
N GLY A 43 -6.53 6.23 5.38
CA GLY A 43 -7.62 7.03 5.91
C GLY A 43 -8.00 6.56 7.31
N CYS A 44 -8.09 7.50 8.26
CA CYS A 44 -8.51 7.17 9.62
C CYS A 44 -10.01 6.84 9.66
N ALA A 45 -10.37 5.66 10.13
CA ALA A 45 -11.77 5.26 10.27
C ALA A 45 -12.59 6.12 11.26
N HIS A 46 -11.91 6.81 12.18
CA HIS A 46 -12.55 7.65 13.20
C HIS A 46 -12.83 9.08 12.72
N CYS A 47 -11.82 9.76 12.17
CA CYS A 47 -11.91 11.18 11.81
C CYS A 47 -11.72 11.47 10.31
N ALA A 48 -11.63 10.43 9.48
CA ALA A 48 -11.36 10.48 8.05
C ALA A 48 -10.01 11.10 7.63
N THR A 49 -9.20 11.64 8.55
CA THR A 49 -7.90 12.24 8.23
C THR A 49 -7.03 11.26 7.46
N GLU A 50 -6.42 11.72 6.36
CA GLU A 50 -5.42 10.95 5.61
C GLU A 50 -4.08 10.97 6.35
N ASN A 51 -3.45 9.81 6.47
CA ASN A 51 -2.17 9.66 7.15
C ASN A 51 -1.18 9.01 6.21
N ARG A 52 0.04 9.53 6.17
CA ARG A 52 1.14 9.00 5.38
C ARG A 52 2.06 8.17 6.26
N ILE A 53 2.20 6.88 5.95
CA ILE A 53 2.97 5.92 6.75
C ILE A 53 4.09 5.35 5.88
N ALA A 54 5.31 5.28 6.40
CA ALA A 54 6.38 4.56 5.69
C ALA A 54 6.00 3.08 5.58
N ALA A 55 6.11 2.48 4.37
CA ALA A 55 5.65 1.12 4.12
C ALA A 55 6.26 0.09 5.10
N GLY A 56 7.55 0.23 5.40
CA GLY A 56 8.26 -0.61 6.38
C GLY A 56 7.80 -0.44 7.84
N ARG A 57 6.91 0.51 8.13
CA ARG A 57 6.40 0.82 9.49
C ARG A 57 4.90 0.59 9.66
N LEU A 58 4.23 -0.04 8.68
CA LEU A 58 2.80 -0.36 8.79
C LEU A 58 2.47 -1.26 10.00
N GLY A 59 3.41 -2.12 10.41
CA GLY A 59 3.29 -3.01 11.56
C GLY A 59 3.55 -2.37 12.93
N ASP A 60 4.04 -1.13 12.99
CA ASP A 60 4.47 -0.48 14.24
C ASP A 60 3.30 0.10 15.07
N GLY A 61 2.06 -0.26 14.76
CA GLY A 61 0.86 0.34 15.35
C GLY A 61 0.72 1.83 15.02
N PRO A 62 0.71 2.23 13.73
CA PRO A 62 0.62 3.63 13.35
C PRO A 62 -0.70 4.26 13.84
N LYS A 63 -0.59 5.43 14.45
CA LYS A 63 -1.72 6.23 14.95
C LYS A 63 -2.02 7.38 14.01
N CYS A 64 -3.28 7.80 14.01
CA CYS A 64 -3.71 9.00 13.29
C CYS A 64 -3.05 10.23 13.89
N GLY A 65 -2.44 11.07 13.04
CA GLY A 65 -1.82 12.32 13.47
C GLY A 65 -2.80 13.40 13.97
N HIS A 66 -4.10 13.24 13.69
CA HIS A 66 -5.14 14.16 14.13
C HIS A 66 -5.83 13.71 15.42
N CYS A 67 -6.38 12.50 15.48
CA CYS A 67 -7.17 12.02 16.62
C CYS A 67 -6.48 10.99 17.50
N GLY A 68 -5.28 10.50 17.14
CA GLY A 68 -4.52 9.53 17.93
C GLY A 68 -4.98 8.07 17.84
N GLU A 69 -6.08 7.77 17.14
CA GLU A 69 -6.59 6.40 16.95
C GLU A 69 -5.66 5.52 16.11
N LEU A 70 -5.67 4.21 16.36
CA LEU A 70 -4.90 3.25 15.56
C LEU A 70 -5.47 3.15 14.14
N LEU A 71 -4.60 3.27 13.13
CA LEU A 71 -4.99 3.21 11.72
C LEU A 71 -5.17 1.76 11.22
N LEU A 72 -4.37 0.83 11.76
CA LEU A 72 -4.38 -0.59 11.38
C LEU A 72 -4.42 -1.47 12.64
N PRO A 73 -5.56 -1.52 13.36
CA PRO A 73 -5.63 -2.14 14.68
C PRO A 73 -5.65 -3.68 14.67
N GLY A 74 -5.57 -4.33 13.50
CA GLY A 74 -5.70 -5.79 13.38
C GLY A 74 -7.09 -6.32 13.77
N LYS A 75 -8.10 -5.45 13.71
CA LYS A 75 -9.51 -5.77 13.91
C LYS A 75 -10.35 -4.94 12.93
N PRO A 76 -11.60 -5.34 12.64
CA PRO A 76 -12.48 -4.56 11.79
C PRO A 76 -12.71 -3.17 12.38
N VAL A 77 -12.61 -2.14 11.53
CA VAL A 77 -13.00 -0.76 11.88
C VAL A 77 -14.44 -0.52 11.46
N GLU A 78 -15.21 0.25 12.22
CA GLU A 78 -16.58 0.60 11.83
C GLU A 78 -16.56 1.89 10.98
N LEU A 79 -17.29 1.88 9.87
CA LEU A 79 -17.46 3.02 8.98
C LEU A 79 -18.92 3.49 9.02
N SER A 80 -19.09 4.81 9.08
CA SER A 80 -20.40 5.47 9.05
C SER A 80 -20.64 6.11 7.68
N ASP A 81 -21.81 6.73 7.52
CA ASP A 81 -22.10 7.56 6.34
C ASP A 81 -21.04 8.64 6.08
N ALA A 82 -20.42 9.17 7.15
CA ALA A 82 -19.41 10.22 7.06
C ALA A 82 -18.00 9.70 6.76
N THR A 83 -17.66 8.47 7.17
CA THR A 83 -16.28 7.95 7.07
C THR A 83 -16.09 6.95 5.94
N TYR A 84 -17.16 6.34 5.41
CA TYR A 84 -17.08 5.31 4.37
C TYR A 84 -16.31 5.74 3.11
N ASP A 85 -16.79 6.79 2.41
CA ASP A 85 -16.15 7.26 1.17
C ASP A 85 -14.70 7.76 1.38
N PRO A 86 -14.43 8.65 2.35
CA PRO A 86 -13.09 9.19 2.50
C PRO A 86 -12.08 8.13 2.93
N VAL A 87 -12.45 7.16 3.78
CA VAL A 87 -11.53 6.09 4.18
C VAL A 87 -11.17 5.20 2.99
N ILE A 88 -12.15 4.83 2.17
CA ILE A 88 -11.91 4.03 0.95
C ILE A 88 -11.04 4.80 -0.05
N ALA A 89 -11.29 6.09 -0.25
CA ALA A 89 -10.53 6.92 -1.19
C ALA A 89 -9.09 7.24 -0.73
N ARG A 90 -8.87 7.39 0.58
CA ARG A 90 -7.59 7.81 1.18
C ARG A 90 -6.71 6.65 1.64
N THR A 91 -7.16 5.42 1.44
CA THR A 91 -6.41 4.22 1.83
C THR A 91 -5.84 3.55 0.60
N GLY A 92 -4.51 3.55 0.50
CA GLY A 92 -3.77 2.88 -0.58
C GLY A 92 -3.62 1.36 -0.38
N LEU A 93 -4.00 0.84 0.78
CA LEU A 93 -4.18 -0.60 0.99
C LEU A 93 -5.56 -1.02 0.45
N PRO A 94 -5.74 -2.28 0.01
CA PRO A 94 -7.08 -2.79 -0.24
C PRO A 94 -7.97 -2.63 1.00
N VAL A 95 -9.21 -2.18 0.79
CA VAL A 95 -10.22 -2.00 1.84
C VAL A 95 -11.33 -3.02 1.61
N LEU A 96 -11.50 -3.95 2.54
CA LEU A 96 -12.58 -4.93 2.50
C LEU A 96 -13.69 -4.49 3.46
N VAL A 97 -14.88 -4.24 2.93
CA VAL A 97 -16.04 -3.83 3.71
C VAL A 97 -17.05 -4.97 3.84
N ASP A 98 -17.43 -5.30 5.08
CA ASP A 98 -18.58 -6.15 5.41
C ASP A 98 -19.80 -5.28 5.72
N PHE A 99 -20.81 -5.34 4.84
CA PHE A 99 -22.12 -4.75 5.04
C PHE A 99 -23.00 -5.72 5.83
N TRP A 100 -23.39 -5.32 7.03
CA TRP A 100 -24.00 -6.21 8.02
C TRP A 100 -25.13 -5.51 8.80
N ALA A 101 -25.84 -6.28 9.62
CA ALA A 101 -26.79 -5.77 10.61
C ALA A 101 -26.84 -6.68 11.86
N PRO A 102 -27.15 -6.16 13.06
CA PRO A 102 -27.09 -6.95 14.30
C PRO A 102 -28.17 -8.05 14.38
N TRP A 103 -29.31 -7.84 13.74
CA TRP A 103 -30.41 -8.80 13.70
C TRP A 103 -30.15 -9.97 12.74
N CYS A 104 -29.20 -9.84 11.81
CA CYS A 104 -28.86 -10.83 10.79
C CYS A 104 -28.07 -12.01 11.37
N GLY A 105 -28.67 -13.20 11.39
CA GLY A 105 -28.05 -14.44 11.88
C GLY A 105 -26.71 -14.78 11.21
N PRO A 106 -26.64 -14.90 9.86
CA PRO A 106 -25.39 -15.15 9.15
C PRO A 106 -24.32 -14.08 9.40
N CYS A 107 -24.70 -12.82 9.55
CA CYS A 107 -23.77 -11.74 9.87
C CYS A 107 -23.11 -11.94 11.24
N ARG A 108 -23.90 -12.33 12.26
CA ARG A 108 -23.36 -12.67 13.59
C ARG A 108 -22.41 -13.87 13.55
N MET A 109 -22.67 -14.86 12.69
CA MET A 109 -21.77 -16.00 12.50
C MET A 109 -20.46 -15.59 11.80
N MET A 110 -20.53 -14.66 10.85
CA MET A 110 -19.36 -14.18 10.11
C MET A 110 -18.48 -13.23 10.93
N ALA A 111 -19.05 -12.45 11.87
CA ALA A 111 -18.33 -11.46 12.66
C ALA A 111 -17.00 -11.97 13.27
N PRO A 112 -16.95 -13.09 14.03
CA PRO A 112 -15.68 -13.59 14.57
C PRO A 112 -14.71 -14.07 13.48
N GLN A 113 -15.21 -14.55 12.35
CA GLN A 113 -14.39 -14.97 11.20
C GLN A 113 -13.76 -13.76 10.51
N PHE A 114 -14.52 -12.68 10.38
CA PHE A 114 -14.06 -11.40 9.84
C PHE A 114 -12.99 -10.77 10.74
N GLU A 115 -13.13 -10.89 12.06
CA GLU A 115 -12.09 -10.47 13.01
C GLU A 115 -10.78 -11.26 12.88
N LEU A 116 -10.86 -12.59 12.71
CA LEU A 116 -9.69 -13.43 12.49
C LEU A 116 -8.97 -13.04 11.18
N ALA A 117 -9.73 -12.83 10.11
CA ALA A 117 -9.17 -12.36 8.85
C ALA A 117 -8.53 -10.96 8.97
N ALA A 118 -9.07 -10.08 9.81
CA ALA A 118 -8.52 -8.73 10.02
C ALA A 118 -7.15 -8.76 10.71
N ARG A 119 -6.92 -9.74 11.60
CA ARG A 119 -5.61 -9.99 12.20
C ARG A 119 -4.62 -10.51 11.15
N ASP A 120 -5.00 -11.50 10.37
CA ASP A 120 -4.13 -12.13 9.36
C ASP A 120 -3.79 -11.20 8.17
N LEU A 121 -4.71 -10.30 7.83
CA LEU A 121 -4.55 -9.32 6.76
C LEU A 121 -4.04 -7.96 7.27
N GLN A 122 -3.72 -7.84 8.56
CA GLN A 122 -3.14 -6.60 9.11
C GLN A 122 -1.93 -6.17 8.27
N THR A 123 -1.82 -4.88 7.98
CA THR A 123 -0.81 -4.26 7.07
C THR A 123 -0.96 -4.58 5.58
N ARG A 124 -1.75 -5.58 5.19
CA ARG A 124 -2.01 -5.96 3.80
C ARG A 124 -3.36 -5.47 3.29
N ALA A 125 -4.35 -5.38 4.17
CA ALA A 125 -5.66 -4.81 3.89
C ALA A 125 -6.24 -4.14 5.15
N LEU A 126 -7.11 -3.16 4.94
CA LEU A 126 -7.98 -2.61 5.97
C LEU A 126 -9.32 -3.34 5.91
N LEU A 127 -9.68 -4.06 6.98
CA LEU A 127 -11.01 -4.64 7.11
C LEU A 127 -11.93 -3.67 7.84
N ALA A 128 -13.08 -3.42 7.24
CA ALA A 128 -14.06 -2.48 7.73
C ALA A 128 -15.46 -3.11 7.75
N LYS A 129 -16.32 -2.57 8.60
CA LYS A 129 -17.72 -2.95 8.72
C LYS A 129 -18.60 -1.74 8.54
N VAL A 130 -19.76 -1.93 7.93
CA VAL A 130 -20.81 -0.93 7.80
C VAL A 130 -22.12 -1.56 8.27
N ASN A 131 -22.67 -1.04 9.38
CA ASN A 131 -24.01 -1.41 9.80
C ASN A 131 -25.03 -0.74 8.88
N THR A 132 -25.78 -1.53 8.10
CA THR A 132 -26.74 -1.01 7.12
C THR A 132 -27.97 -0.34 7.75
N GLU A 133 -28.24 -0.61 9.04
CA GLU A 133 -29.30 0.08 9.79
C GLU A 133 -28.90 1.51 10.19
N GLU A 134 -27.60 1.75 10.39
CA GLU A 134 -27.06 3.03 10.85
C GLU A 134 -26.57 3.90 9.68
N ALA A 135 -25.89 3.30 8.70
CA ALA A 135 -25.36 3.97 7.52
C ALA A 135 -26.27 3.73 6.30
N GLN A 136 -27.52 4.19 6.40
CA GLN A 136 -28.56 3.91 5.40
C GLN A 136 -28.24 4.56 4.05
N ALA A 137 -27.63 5.75 4.04
CA ALA A 137 -27.27 6.44 2.81
C ALA A 137 -26.17 5.68 2.05
N VAL A 138 -25.15 5.18 2.77
CA VAL A 138 -24.13 4.28 2.22
C VAL A 138 -24.77 2.99 1.70
N ALA A 139 -25.61 2.33 2.49
CA ALA A 139 -26.20 1.05 2.11
C ALA A 139 -27.02 1.16 0.80
N ALA A 140 -27.79 2.24 0.66
CA ALA A 140 -28.56 2.53 -0.54
C ALA A 140 -27.65 2.79 -1.76
N ARG A 141 -26.66 3.69 -1.65
CA ARG A 141 -25.78 4.04 -2.78
C ARG A 141 -24.85 2.89 -3.20
N ALA A 142 -24.42 2.06 -2.25
CA ALA A 142 -23.59 0.88 -2.50
C ALA A 142 -24.41 -0.31 -3.05
N GLY A 143 -25.73 -0.14 -3.22
CA GLY A 143 -26.63 -1.13 -3.82
C GLY A 143 -26.77 -2.41 -2.99
N ILE A 144 -26.74 -2.30 -1.66
CA ILE A 144 -26.82 -3.47 -0.78
C ILE A 144 -28.25 -4.03 -0.78
N ARG A 145 -28.42 -5.25 -1.31
CA ARG A 145 -29.71 -5.95 -1.43
C ARG A 145 -29.84 -7.16 -0.50
N ALA A 146 -28.71 -7.62 0.04
CA ALA A 146 -28.63 -8.75 0.96
C ALA A 146 -27.43 -8.56 1.89
N ILE A 147 -27.51 -9.14 3.08
CA ILE A 147 -26.43 -9.12 4.08
C ILE A 147 -26.16 -10.54 4.62
N PRO A 148 -24.90 -10.87 4.96
CA PRO A 148 -23.72 -10.04 4.78
C PRO A 148 -23.35 -9.91 3.29
N THR A 149 -22.88 -8.74 2.89
CA THR A 149 -22.27 -8.51 1.57
C THR A 149 -20.87 -7.94 1.78
N LEU A 150 -19.90 -8.55 1.11
CA LEU A 150 -18.50 -8.17 1.15
C LEU A 150 -18.15 -7.44 -0.14
N VAL A 151 -17.52 -6.27 -0.01
CA VAL A 151 -17.05 -5.47 -1.14
C VAL A 151 -15.59 -5.13 -0.93
N LEU A 152 -14.74 -5.47 -1.89
CA LEU A 152 -13.32 -5.16 -1.88
C LEU A 152 -13.04 -3.95 -2.76
N PHE A 153 -12.33 -2.99 -2.19
CA PHE A 153 -11.87 -1.77 -2.87
C PHE A 153 -10.35 -1.77 -3.01
N ARG A 154 -9.86 -1.23 -4.13
CA ARG A 154 -8.45 -0.87 -4.36
C ARG A 154 -8.41 0.50 -5.01
N ASP A 155 -7.57 1.38 -4.51
CA ASP A 155 -7.44 2.76 -5.00
C ASP A 155 -8.79 3.48 -5.15
N GLY A 156 -9.66 3.30 -4.16
CA GLY A 156 -11.01 3.87 -4.14
C GLY A 156 -12.04 3.21 -5.07
N ARG A 157 -11.69 2.13 -5.78
CA ARG A 157 -12.55 1.47 -6.77
C ARG A 157 -12.97 0.09 -6.29
N GLU A 158 -14.25 -0.24 -6.43
CA GLU A 158 -14.75 -1.61 -6.22
C GLU A 158 -14.09 -2.55 -7.25
N VAL A 159 -13.42 -3.60 -6.78
CA VAL A 159 -12.76 -4.61 -7.63
C VAL A 159 -13.41 -5.99 -7.53
N ALA A 160 -14.08 -6.28 -6.41
CA ALA A 160 -14.77 -7.54 -6.23
C ALA A 160 -15.91 -7.41 -5.21
N ARG A 161 -16.96 -8.21 -5.39
CA ARG A 161 -18.11 -8.28 -4.50
C ARG A 161 -18.59 -9.71 -4.37
N THR A 162 -19.06 -10.08 -3.18
CA THR A 162 -19.74 -11.35 -2.93
C THR A 162 -20.73 -11.21 -1.78
N SER A 163 -21.78 -12.01 -1.78
CA SER A 163 -22.78 -12.05 -0.70
C SER A 163 -22.78 -13.41 -0.02
N GLY A 164 -23.13 -13.43 1.26
CA GLY A 164 -23.15 -14.63 2.08
C GLY A 164 -21.98 -14.71 3.06
N ALA A 165 -22.20 -15.42 4.16
CA ALA A 165 -21.20 -15.60 5.21
C ALA A 165 -20.04 -16.48 4.73
N MET A 166 -18.82 -16.15 5.15
CA MET A 166 -17.61 -16.93 4.91
C MET A 166 -16.83 -17.15 6.22
N ASP A 167 -16.13 -18.28 6.30
CA ASP A 167 -15.10 -18.46 7.32
C ASP A 167 -13.83 -17.65 7.00
N ALA A 168 -12.95 -17.49 7.99
CA ALA A 168 -11.76 -16.64 7.87
C ALA A 168 -10.84 -17.12 6.74
N ARG A 169 -10.67 -18.44 6.59
CA ARG A 169 -9.80 -19.03 5.57
C ARG A 169 -10.31 -18.72 4.17
N SER A 170 -11.59 -18.92 3.93
CA SER A 170 -12.26 -18.67 2.65
C SER A 170 -12.22 -17.19 2.30
N LEU A 171 -12.42 -16.31 3.29
CA LEU A 171 -12.34 -14.87 3.13
C LEU A 171 -10.93 -14.42 2.71
N ILE A 172 -9.89 -14.86 3.42
CA ILE A 172 -8.49 -14.55 3.09
C ILE A 172 -8.14 -15.05 1.69
N GLN A 173 -8.55 -16.27 1.33
CA GLN A 173 -8.34 -16.81 -0.01
C GLN A 173 -9.08 -15.99 -1.08
N TRP A 174 -10.31 -15.55 -0.80
CA TRP A 174 -11.09 -14.73 -1.72
C TRP A 174 -10.43 -13.38 -1.97
N VAL A 175 -9.91 -12.72 -0.92
CA VAL A 175 -9.16 -11.46 -1.02
C VAL A 175 -7.88 -11.64 -1.85
N ASN A 176 -7.07 -12.66 -1.54
CA ASN A 176 -5.80 -12.91 -2.23
C ASN A 176 -5.97 -13.24 -3.73
N LYS A 177 -7.15 -13.72 -4.14
CA LYS A 177 -7.46 -13.97 -5.56
C LYS A 177 -7.68 -12.69 -6.38
N GLN A 178 -7.84 -11.53 -5.73
CA GLN A 178 -8.16 -10.25 -6.39
C GLN A 178 -6.92 -9.38 -6.68
N GLY A 179 -5.72 -9.97 -6.72
CA GLY A 179 -4.42 -9.26 -6.85
C GLY A 179 -3.96 -8.61 -5.56
#